data_AF-A0A7J5E626-F1
#
_entry.id   AF-A0A7J5E626-F1
#
_cell.length_a   1.000
_cell.length_b   1.000
_cell.length_c   1.000
_cell.angle_alpha   90.00
_cell.angle_beta   90.00
_cell.angle_gamma   90.00
#
_symmetry.space_group_name_H-M   'P 1'
#
loop_
_entity.id
_entity.type
_entity.pdbx_description
1 polymer ?
#
loop_
_entity_poly.entity_id
_entity_poly.type
_entity_poly.pdbx_seq_one_letter_code
_entity_poly.pdbx_strand_id
1 'polypeptide(L)'
;LKINAEILINEPGNDAAIEINSLLKNEKLTSDPVEIISAVGKINNLIFTQKGTLKKREFVNKFDSENYEIEIAELEKHNKILSGFAIDDNSGSANYELAKFGKTLLEIFEETLALYEEKKSEKGSLDFEDILLNTKKIVSKEYVREKLSEKYEYIMLDEYQDTNEIQYEIFMPILQYLSKGNLFVVGDEKQSIYMFRDADLEIFNRTKNEIENKETAASLLQLPHSFRMSPPIAAFTNKLFGELFKDPKLEFNEVKPSELICSKDENEHGQIEIIVADEESESELISKRILKLLNENTETEVHFKDIAILCRKRNAFAELEKSFSKYKIPFTIIGGKGYYQRQIIYD
;
A
#
# COMPACT_ATOMS: atom_id res chain seq x y z
N LEU A 1 3.83 -32.74 -3.69
CA LEU A 1 3.90 -34.15 -3.22
C LEU A 1 2.52 -34.81 -3.14
N LYS A 2 1.56 -34.30 -2.34
CA LYS A 2 0.21 -34.88 -2.21
C LYS A 2 -0.48 -35.14 -3.56
N ILE A 3 -0.64 -34.11 -4.40
CA ILE A 3 -1.25 -34.22 -5.74
C ILE A 3 -0.48 -35.20 -6.63
N ASN A 4 0.86 -35.16 -6.58
CA ASN A 4 1.70 -36.02 -7.41
C ASN A 4 1.59 -37.51 -7.02
N ALA A 5 1.43 -37.80 -5.72
CA ALA A 5 1.21 -39.16 -5.23
C ALA A 5 -0.14 -39.70 -5.71
N GLU A 6 -1.20 -38.88 -5.68
CA GLU A 6 -2.53 -39.26 -6.14
C GLU A 6 -2.56 -39.55 -7.66
N ILE A 7 -1.84 -38.76 -8.45
CA ILE A 7 -1.71 -39.01 -9.89
C ILE A 7 -0.99 -40.33 -10.16
N LEU A 8 0.08 -40.64 -9.42
CA LEU A 8 0.81 -41.90 -9.57
C LEU A 8 0.00 -43.12 -9.11
N ILE A 9 -0.98 -42.94 -8.21
CA ILE A 9 -1.92 -44.01 -7.83
C ILE A 9 -2.90 -44.28 -8.97
N ASN A 10 -3.47 -43.22 -9.56
CA ASN A 10 -4.48 -43.34 -10.61
C ASN A 10 -3.91 -43.65 -12.00
N GLU A 11 -2.70 -43.16 -12.31
CA GLU A 11 -1.99 -43.37 -13.57
C GLU A 11 -0.47 -43.54 -13.32
N PRO A 12 -0.02 -44.75 -12.93
CA PRO A 12 1.39 -45.00 -12.57
C PRO A 12 2.41 -44.72 -13.68
N GLY A 13 1.96 -44.64 -14.94
CA GLY A 13 2.79 -44.36 -16.12
C GLY A 13 2.78 -42.89 -16.56
N ASN A 14 2.29 -41.96 -15.74
CA ASN A 14 2.29 -40.54 -16.06
C ASN A 14 3.73 -39.98 -16.01
N ASP A 15 4.33 -39.73 -17.17
CA ASP A 15 5.74 -39.29 -17.31
C ASP A 15 6.05 -38.03 -16.49
N ALA A 16 5.15 -37.04 -16.52
CA ALA A 16 5.32 -35.80 -15.78
C ALA A 16 5.32 -36.04 -14.27
N ALA A 17 4.42 -36.88 -13.77
CA ALA A 17 4.35 -37.21 -12.35
C ALA A 17 5.57 -38.02 -11.87
N ILE A 18 6.10 -38.91 -12.71
CA ILE A 18 7.34 -39.66 -12.45
C ILE A 18 8.53 -38.70 -12.37
N GLU A 19 8.63 -37.76 -13.31
CA GLU A 19 9.71 -36.77 -13.35
C GLU A 19 9.67 -35.83 -12.14
N ILE A 20 8.49 -35.33 -11.77
CA ILE A 20 8.29 -34.52 -10.56
C ILE A 20 8.72 -35.30 -9.32
N ASN A 21 8.37 -36.59 -9.21
CA ASN A 21 8.75 -37.41 -8.07
C ASN A 21 10.27 -37.62 -8.01
N SER A 22 10.92 -37.76 -9.16
CA SER A 22 12.38 -37.86 -9.27
C SER A 22 13.06 -36.56 -8.81
N LEU A 23 12.58 -35.41 -9.33
CA LEU A 23 13.10 -34.09 -8.96
C LEU A 23 12.96 -33.87 -7.45
N LEU A 24 11.78 -34.08 -6.88
CA LEU A 24 11.49 -33.86 -5.46
C LEU A 24 12.25 -34.80 -4.49
N LYS A 25 12.79 -35.92 -4.99
CA LYS A 25 13.61 -36.85 -4.20
C LYS A 25 15.10 -36.53 -4.23
N ASN A 26 15.53 -35.52 -4.99
CA ASN A 26 16.92 -35.09 -5.03
C ASN A 26 17.33 -34.51 -3.65
N GLU A 27 18.24 -35.19 -2.95
CA GLU A 27 18.70 -34.80 -1.60
C GLU A 27 19.29 -33.38 -1.56
N LYS A 28 19.84 -32.90 -2.68
CA LYS A 28 20.40 -31.54 -2.79
C LYS A 28 19.35 -30.43 -2.74
N LEU A 29 18.07 -30.73 -2.93
CA LEU A 29 16.96 -29.76 -2.81
C LEU A 29 16.83 -29.15 -1.41
N THR A 30 17.52 -29.70 -0.42
CA THR A 30 17.50 -29.16 0.94
C THR A 30 18.67 -28.21 1.22
N SER A 31 19.69 -28.18 0.36
CA SER A 31 20.97 -27.55 0.68
C SER A 31 21.55 -26.67 -0.43
N ASP A 32 21.21 -26.92 -1.70
CA ASP A 32 21.76 -26.21 -2.85
C ASP A 32 20.68 -25.30 -3.51
N PRO A 33 20.80 -23.97 -3.37
CA PRO A 33 19.86 -23.02 -3.97
C PRO A 33 19.65 -23.20 -5.47
N VAL A 34 20.65 -23.69 -6.22
CA VAL A 34 20.52 -23.86 -7.67
C VAL A 34 19.80 -25.14 -8.05
N GLU A 35 20.01 -26.21 -7.30
CA GLU A 35 19.19 -27.41 -7.46
C GLU A 35 17.73 -27.10 -7.10
N ILE A 36 17.50 -26.27 -6.07
CA ILE A 36 16.15 -25.78 -5.70
C ILE A 36 15.54 -24.96 -6.84
N ILE A 37 16.22 -23.92 -7.31
CA ILE A 37 15.70 -23.05 -8.37
C ILE A 37 15.49 -23.82 -9.68
N SER A 38 16.44 -24.68 -10.06
CA SER A 38 16.32 -25.51 -11.27
C SER A 38 15.15 -26.49 -11.17
N ALA A 39 14.98 -27.16 -10.02
CA ALA A 39 13.85 -28.06 -9.82
C ALA A 39 12.53 -27.31 -9.78
N VAL A 40 12.46 -26.13 -9.14
CA VAL A 40 11.27 -25.27 -9.17
C VAL A 40 10.92 -24.89 -10.61
N GLY A 41 11.90 -24.47 -11.42
CA GLY A 41 11.69 -24.14 -12.84
C GLY A 41 11.17 -25.34 -13.65
N LYS A 42 11.79 -26.51 -13.49
CA LYS A 42 11.38 -27.75 -14.18
C LYS A 42 9.98 -28.20 -13.76
N ILE A 43 9.71 -28.24 -12.45
CA ILE A 43 8.40 -28.58 -11.90
C ILE A 43 7.34 -27.59 -12.41
N ASN A 44 7.67 -26.30 -12.47
CA ASN A 44 6.75 -25.29 -12.98
C ASN A 44 6.37 -25.56 -14.45
N ASN A 45 7.36 -25.83 -15.30
CA ASN A 45 7.16 -26.16 -16.72
C ASN A 45 6.37 -27.47 -16.94
N LEU A 46 6.49 -28.42 -16.02
CA LEU A 46 5.75 -29.69 -16.07
C LEU A 46 4.29 -29.50 -15.65
N ILE A 47 4.03 -28.74 -14.59
CA ILE A 47 2.71 -28.68 -13.93
C ILE A 47 1.81 -27.59 -14.50
N PHE A 48 2.37 -26.45 -14.92
CA PHE A 48 1.58 -25.26 -15.27
C PHE A 48 1.57 -24.97 -16.76
N THR A 49 0.48 -24.36 -17.22
CA THR A 49 0.36 -23.78 -18.55
C THR A 49 1.09 -22.43 -18.62
N GLN A 50 1.29 -21.89 -19.82
CA GLN A 50 1.80 -20.52 -20.02
C GLN A 50 0.92 -19.43 -19.36
N LYS A 51 -0.35 -19.75 -19.04
CA LYS A 51 -1.26 -18.85 -18.33
C LYS A 51 -1.20 -19.00 -16.80
N GLY A 52 -0.31 -19.84 -16.29
CA GLY A 52 -0.09 -20.05 -14.86
C GLY A 52 -1.09 -20.99 -14.17
N THR A 53 -2.07 -21.52 -14.89
CA THR A 53 -3.02 -22.53 -14.37
C THR A 53 -2.50 -23.95 -14.57
N LEU A 54 -2.92 -24.88 -13.71
CA LEU A 54 -2.56 -26.30 -13.84
C LEU A 54 -2.94 -26.90 -15.21
N LYS A 55 -2.06 -27.72 -15.78
CA LYS A 55 -2.30 -28.42 -17.05
C LYS A 55 -3.40 -29.47 -16.86
N LYS A 56 -4.62 -29.14 -17.31
CA LYS A 56 -5.80 -29.97 -17.09
C LYS A 56 -5.71 -31.39 -17.63
N ARG A 57 -5.15 -31.57 -18.83
CA ARG A 57 -5.05 -32.89 -19.48
C ARG A 57 -4.03 -33.83 -18.84
N GLU A 58 -2.95 -33.28 -18.31
CA GLU A 58 -1.85 -34.04 -17.72
C GLU A 58 -2.03 -34.29 -16.23
N PHE A 59 -2.72 -33.37 -15.53
CA PHE A 59 -2.88 -33.41 -14.07
C PHE A 59 -4.35 -33.41 -13.66
N VAL A 60 -5.09 -32.31 -13.87
CA VAL A 60 -6.42 -32.09 -13.25
C VAL A 60 -7.46 -33.17 -13.61
N ASN A 61 -7.43 -33.71 -14.82
CA ASN A 61 -8.37 -34.76 -15.26
C ASN A 61 -8.01 -36.17 -14.76
N LYS A 62 -6.91 -36.33 -14.00
CA LYS A 62 -6.32 -37.63 -13.63
C LYS A 62 -6.50 -37.97 -12.15
N PHE A 63 -7.09 -37.07 -11.37
CA PHE A 63 -7.44 -37.28 -9.97
C PHE A 63 -8.75 -36.56 -9.66
N ASP A 64 -9.35 -36.88 -8.52
CA ASP A 64 -10.55 -36.18 -8.04
C ASP A 64 -10.18 -34.75 -7.59
N SER A 65 -10.26 -33.80 -8.52
CA SER A 65 -9.84 -32.42 -8.27
C SER A 65 -10.68 -31.70 -7.22
N GLU A 66 -11.92 -32.14 -6.97
CA GLU A 66 -12.80 -31.55 -5.94
C GLU A 66 -12.22 -31.75 -4.52
N ASN A 67 -11.52 -32.87 -4.28
CA ASN A 67 -10.88 -33.16 -3.00
C ASN A 67 -9.55 -32.42 -2.76
N TYR A 68 -9.05 -31.68 -3.75
CA TYR A 68 -7.77 -30.96 -3.69
C TYR A 68 -7.87 -29.49 -4.11
N GLU A 69 -9.07 -28.90 -4.09
CA GLU A 69 -9.28 -27.51 -4.50
C GLU A 69 -8.39 -26.52 -3.73
N ILE A 70 -8.18 -26.76 -2.42
CA ILE A 70 -7.33 -25.92 -1.57
C ILE A 70 -5.87 -26.03 -2.01
N GLU A 71 -5.33 -27.25 -2.14
CA GLU A 71 -3.95 -27.45 -2.60
C GLU A 71 -3.71 -26.92 -4.01
N ILE A 72 -4.71 -27.03 -4.91
CA ILE A 72 -4.65 -26.48 -6.27
C ILE A 72 -4.58 -24.95 -6.21
N ALA A 73 -5.46 -24.31 -5.44
CA ALA A 73 -5.48 -22.86 -5.29
C ALA A 73 -4.18 -22.33 -4.66
N GLU A 74 -3.62 -23.04 -3.67
CA GLU A 74 -2.32 -22.70 -3.10
C GLU A 74 -1.20 -22.83 -4.14
N LEU A 75 -1.17 -23.89 -4.93
CA LEU A 75 -0.15 -24.07 -5.97
C LEU A 75 -0.22 -22.97 -7.03
N GLU A 76 -1.42 -22.63 -7.51
CA GLU A 76 -1.61 -21.56 -8.49
C GLU A 76 -1.25 -20.17 -7.91
N LYS A 77 -1.58 -19.92 -6.64
CA LYS A 77 -1.18 -18.70 -5.91
C LYS A 77 0.35 -18.56 -5.83
N HIS A 78 1.04 -19.63 -5.43
CA HIS A 78 2.50 -19.61 -5.28
C HIS A 78 3.22 -19.64 -6.64
N ASN A 79 2.60 -20.19 -7.69
CA ASN A 79 3.19 -20.18 -9.03
C ASN A 79 3.54 -18.77 -9.50
N LYS A 80 2.70 -17.77 -9.23
CA LYS A 80 2.98 -16.37 -9.59
C LYS A 80 4.30 -15.86 -9.00
N ILE A 81 4.62 -16.30 -7.78
CA ILE A 81 5.87 -15.98 -7.09
C ILE A 81 7.01 -16.79 -7.71
N LEU A 82 6.82 -18.12 -7.83
CA LEU A 82 7.83 -19.06 -8.31
C LEU A 82 8.21 -18.84 -9.79
N SER A 83 7.29 -18.36 -10.63
CA SER A 83 7.57 -17.99 -12.02
C SER A 83 8.54 -16.82 -12.13
N GLY A 84 8.59 -15.94 -11.12
CA GLY A 84 9.61 -14.88 -11.04
C GLY A 84 11.03 -15.43 -10.80
N PHE A 85 11.14 -16.68 -10.33
CA PHE A 85 12.40 -17.40 -10.13
C PHE A 85 12.65 -18.44 -11.22
N ALA A 86 11.76 -18.58 -12.21
CA ALA A 86 11.95 -19.51 -13.32
C ALA A 86 13.09 -19.00 -14.21
N ILE A 87 14.18 -19.76 -14.23
CA ILE A 87 15.43 -19.39 -14.88
C ILE A 87 15.60 -20.26 -16.13
N ASP A 88 15.85 -19.61 -17.27
CA ASP A 88 16.13 -20.31 -18.54
C ASP A 88 17.48 -21.06 -18.43
N ASP A 89 17.50 -22.29 -18.95
CA ASP A 89 18.59 -23.27 -18.75
C ASP A 89 19.97 -22.74 -19.21
N ASN A 90 20.00 -21.71 -20.07
CA ASN A 90 21.22 -21.09 -20.60
C ASN A 90 21.86 -20.02 -19.71
N SER A 91 21.29 -19.69 -18.55
CA SER A 91 21.75 -18.59 -17.67
C SER A 91 22.30 -19.05 -16.30
N GLY A 92 22.58 -20.35 -16.16
CA GLY A 92 22.82 -21.02 -14.88
C GLY A 92 23.90 -20.45 -13.96
N SER A 93 25.03 -19.94 -14.47
CA SER A 93 26.13 -19.46 -13.61
C SER A 93 25.85 -18.09 -12.97
N ALA A 94 25.30 -17.14 -13.73
CA ALA A 94 24.95 -15.82 -13.20
C ALA A 94 23.84 -15.93 -12.14
N ASN A 95 22.86 -16.80 -12.39
CA ASN A 95 21.77 -17.04 -11.47
C ASN A 95 22.19 -17.83 -10.22
N TYR A 96 23.16 -18.73 -10.34
CA TYR A 96 23.82 -19.35 -9.19
C TYR A 96 24.42 -18.30 -8.26
N GLU A 97 25.21 -17.38 -8.82
CA GLU A 97 25.84 -16.32 -8.04
C GLU A 97 24.80 -15.39 -7.41
N LEU A 98 23.73 -15.03 -8.13
CA LEU A 98 22.62 -14.23 -7.57
C LEU A 98 21.88 -14.94 -6.42
N ALA A 99 21.58 -16.23 -6.57
CA ALA A 99 20.91 -17.01 -5.52
C ALA A 99 21.79 -17.15 -4.27
N LYS A 100 23.08 -17.42 -4.48
CA LYS A 100 24.07 -17.48 -3.40
C LYS A 100 24.22 -16.13 -2.70
N PHE A 101 24.31 -15.06 -3.47
CA PHE A 101 24.34 -13.69 -2.95
C PHE A 101 23.08 -13.35 -2.15
N GLY A 102 21.89 -13.63 -2.70
CA GLY A 102 20.62 -13.42 -2.00
C GLY A 102 20.51 -14.21 -0.71
N LYS A 103 20.92 -15.48 -0.70
CA LYS A 103 20.99 -16.30 0.52
C LYS A 103 21.92 -15.70 1.56
N THR A 104 23.13 -15.29 1.14
CA THR A 104 24.11 -14.68 2.05
C THR A 104 23.57 -13.37 2.63
N LEU A 105 22.89 -12.56 1.82
CA LEU A 105 22.27 -11.31 2.26
C LEU A 105 21.15 -11.57 3.29
N LEU A 106 20.32 -12.60 3.07
CA LEU A 106 19.28 -13.00 4.01
C LEU A 106 19.87 -13.48 5.34
N GLU A 107 20.93 -14.29 5.31
CA GLU A 107 21.62 -14.76 6.51
C GLU A 107 22.19 -13.57 7.32
N ILE A 108 22.86 -12.61 6.65
CA ILE A 108 23.35 -11.39 7.30
C ILE A 108 22.19 -10.56 7.88
N PHE A 109 21.09 -10.44 7.14
CA PHE A 109 19.91 -9.70 7.58
C PHE A 109 19.30 -10.34 8.83
N GLU A 110 19.13 -11.66 8.86
CA GLU A 110 18.59 -12.40 10.00
C GLU A 110 19.47 -12.25 11.25
N GLU A 111 20.80 -12.40 11.11
CA GLU A 111 21.73 -12.20 12.22
C GLU A 111 21.69 -10.76 12.74
N THR A 112 21.64 -9.77 11.84
CA THR A 112 21.56 -8.34 12.20
C THR A 112 20.24 -8.03 12.91
N LEU A 113 19.13 -8.56 12.41
CA LEU A 113 17.81 -8.38 12.99
C LEU A 113 17.74 -9.00 14.39
N ALA A 114 18.27 -10.21 14.57
CA ALA A 114 18.32 -10.87 15.87
C ALA A 114 19.11 -10.04 16.91
N LEU A 115 20.26 -9.49 16.51
CA LEU A 115 21.06 -8.62 17.37
C LEU A 115 20.33 -7.30 17.69
N TYR A 116 19.63 -6.71 16.71
CA TYR A 116 18.82 -5.51 16.92
C TYR A 116 17.70 -5.75 17.93
N GLU A 117 16.96 -6.85 17.78
CA GLU A 117 15.89 -7.25 18.70
C GLU A 117 16.42 -7.53 20.12
N GLU A 118 17.55 -8.22 20.25
CA GLU A 118 18.21 -8.46 21.54
C GLU A 118 18.54 -7.12 22.23
N LYS A 119 19.15 -6.19 21.50
CA LYS A 119 19.54 -4.88 22.03
C LYS A 119 18.34 -4.00 22.39
N LYS A 120 17.22 -4.10 21.65
CA LYS A 120 15.95 -3.45 22.03
C LYS A 120 15.39 -4.03 23.32
N SER A 121 15.38 -5.36 23.42
CA SER A 121 14.89 -6.10 24.58
C SER A 121 15.68 -5.80 25.86
N GLU A 122 17.02 -5.80 25.79
CA GLU A 122 17.91 -5.42 26.90
C GLU A 122 17.59 -4.02 27.46
N LYS A 123 17.14 -3.10 26.60
CA LYS A 123 16.78 -1.73 26.95
C LYS A 123 15.31 -1.56 27.33
N GLY A 124 14.48 -2.61 27.21
CA GLY A 124 13.03 -2.51 27.39
C GLY A 124 12.39 -1.49 26.45
N SER A 125 12.91 -1.35 25.23
CA SER A 125 12.46 -0.35 24.25
C SER A 125 11.64 -1.00 23.13
N LEU A 126 10.71 -0.23 22.56
CA LEU A 126 9.93 -0.60 21.38
C LEU A 126 10.06 0.52 20.34
N ASP A 127 10.19 0.17 19.07
CA ASP A 127 10.05 1.09 17.95
C ASP A 127 8.58 1.16 17.46
N PHE A 128 8.31 1.99 16.45
CA PHE A 128 6.96 2.16 15.92
C PHE A 128 6.41 0.88 15.27
N GLU A 129 7.27 0.07 14.66
CA GLU A 129 6.88 -1.17 14.00
C GLU A 129 6.57 -2.25 15.04
N ASP A 130 7.36 -2.32 16.10
CA ASP A 130 7.15 -3.22 17.24
C ASP A 130 5.76 -3.03 17.85
N ILE A 131 5.28 -1.78 17.95
CA ILE A 131 3.94 -1.49 18.47
C ILE A 131 2.88 -2.20 17.62
N LEU A 132 2.99 -2.13 16.29
CA LEU A 132 2.05 -2.77 15.38
C LEU A 132 2.16 -4.30 15.48
N LEU A 133 3.37 -4.85 15.34
CA LEU A 133 3.61 -6.30 15.36
C LEU A 133 3.20 -6.94 16.70
N ASN A 134 3.53 -6.31 17.82
CA ASN A 134 3.12 -6.82 19.13
C ASN A 134 1.62 -6.67 19.35
N THR A 135 0.99 -5.59 18.87
CA THR A 135 -0.47 -5.46 18.91
C THR A 135 -1.14 -6.57 18.11
N LYS A 136 -0.67 -6.86 16.89
CA LYS A 136 -1.15 -7.99 16.07
C LYS A 136 -1.04 -9.31 16.83
N LYS A 137 0.12 -9.59 17.45
CA LYS A 137 0.34 -10.81 18.28
C LYS A 137 -0.57 -10.88 19.50
N ILE A 138 -0.96 -9.76 20.08
CA ILE A 138 -1.85 -9.72 21.25
C ILE A 138 -3.30 -9.95 20.81
N VAL A 139 -3.74 -9.29 19.74
CA VAL A 139 -5.12 -9.40 19.20
C VAL A 139 -5.37 -10.77 18.56
N SER A 140 -4.34 -11.49 18.15
CA SER A 140 -4.49 -12.88 17.68
C SER A 140 -4.92 -13.86 18.80
N LYS A 141 -4.90 -13.46 20.06
CA LYS A 141 -5.40 -14.26 21.20
C LYS A 141 -6.92 -14.09 21.35
N GLU A 142 -7.65 -15.19 21.40
CA GLU A 142 -9.12 -15.22 21.45
C GLU A 142 -9.69 -14.43 22.63
N TYR A 143 -9.21 -14.67 23.85
CA TYR A 143 -9.68 -13.95 25.05
C TYR A 143 -9.48 -12.43 24.97
N VAL A 144 -8.51 -11.95 24.18
CA VAL A 144 -8.31 -10.52 23.95
C VAL A 144 -9.39 -9.98 23.04
N ARG A 145 -9.69 -10.69 21.95
CA ARG A 145 -10.77 -10.31 21.03
C ARG A 145 -12.12 -10.28 21.71
N GLU A 146 -12.42 -11.27 22.53
CA GLU A 146 -13.66 -11.32 23.33
C GLU A 146 -13.77 -10.10 24.24
N LYS A 147 -12.71 -9.77 24.99
CA LYS A 147 -12.72 -8.57 25.84
C LYS A 147 -12.85 -7.27 25.05
N LEU A 148 -12.24 -7.19 23.87
CA LEU A 148 -12.32 -6.01 23.02
C LEU A 148 -13.72 -5.86 22.41
N SER A 149 -14.35 -6.97 22.00
CA SER A 149 -15.71 -6.95 21.44
C SER A 149 -16.78 -6.69 22.50
N GLU A 150 -16.58 -7.14 23.75
CA GLU A 150 -17.43 -6.75 24.88
C GLU A 150 -17.29 -5.27 25.25
N LYS A 151 -16.07 -4.72 25.11
CA LYS A 151 -15.78 -3.34 25.47
C LYS A 151 -16.23 -2.34 24.41
N TYR A 152 -16.03 -2.65 23.14
CA TYR A 152 -16.31 -1.75 22.02
C TYR A 152 -17.46 -2.31 21.19
N GLU A 153 -18.63 -1.69 21.36
CA GLU A 153 -19.80 -2.06 20.59
C GLU A 153 -19.64 -1.66 19.12
N TYR A 154 -19.07 -0.48 18.84
CA TYR A 154 -18.84 0.06 17.49
C TYR A 154 -17.38 0.45 17.28
N ILE A 155 -16.88 0.24 16.05
CA ILE A 155 -15.53 0.62 15.63
C ILE A 155 -15.63 1.52 14.39
N MET A 156 -14.97 2.66 14.46
CA MET A 156 -14.89 3.61 13.35
C MET A 156 -13.44 3.77 12.89
N LEU A 157 -13.21 3.60 11.59
CA LEU A 157 -11.93 3.79 10.94
C LEU A 157 -12.05 4.97 9.96
N ASP A 158 -11.24 5.99 10.16
CA ASP A 158 -11.13 7.16 9.27
C ASP A 158 -9.81 7.08 8.48
N GLU A 159 -9.73 7.78 7.36
CA GLU A 159 -8.59 7.76 6.43
C GLU A 159 -8.16 6.33 6.03
N TYR A 160 -9.16 5.45 5.80
CA TYR A 160 -8.92 4.03 5.59
C TYR A 160 -8.05 3.71 4.37
N GLN A 161 -8.00 4.60 3.38
CA GLN A 161 -7.14 4.46 2.20
C GLN A 161 -5.65 4.41 2.53
N ASP A 162 -5.23 4.89 3.70
CA ASP A 162 -3.83 4.90 4.14
C ASP A 162 -3.47 3.69 5.02
N THR A 163 -4.35 2.69 5.09
CA THR A 163 -4.16 1.47 5.87
C THR A 163 -3.16 0.52 5.20
N ASN A 164 -2.30 -0.12 6.00
CA ASN A 164 -1.41 -1.20 5.55
C ASN A 164 -1.88 -2.60 6.03
N GLU A 165 -1.23 -3.66 5.52
CA GLU A 165 -1.65 -5.04 5.80
C GLU A 165 -1.55 -5.41 7.29
N ILE A 166 -0.53 -4.92 8.01
CA ILE A 166 -0.39 -5.20 9.45
C ILE A 166 -1.55 -4.58 10.23
N GLN A 167 -1.91 -3.34 9.93
CA GLN A 167 -3.07 -2.68 10.54
C GLN A 167 -4.35 -3.45 10.23
N TYR A 168 -4.53 -3.88 8.98
CA TYR A 168 -5.63 -4.74 8.57
C TYR A 168 -5.74 -6.02 9.40
N GLU A 169 -4.63 -6.72 9.57
CA GLU A 169 -4.57 -7.93 10.38
C GLU A 169 -4.75 -7.67 11.89
N ILE A 170 -4.57 -6.43 12.36
CA ILE A 170 -4.89 -6.03 13.73
C ILE A 170 -6.40 -5.86 13.90
N PHE A 171 -7.05 -5.07 13.06
CA PHE A 171 -8.46 -4.77 13.28
C PHE A 171 -9.39 -5.87 12.77
N MET A 172 -9.09 -6.54 11.65
CA MET A 172 -10.00 -7.52 11.05
C MET A 172 -10.42 -8.67 11.98
N PRO A 173 -9.53 -9.25 12.81
CA PRO A 173 -9.95 -10.26 13.77
C PRO A 173 -10.94 -9.72 14.82
N ILE A 174 -10.83 -8.44 15.17
CA ILE A 174 -11.80 -7.75 16.03
C ILE A 174 -13.13 -7.60 15.27
N LEU A 175 -13.06 -7.30 13.97
CA LEU A 175 -14.21 -7.11 13.09
C LEU A 175 -14.93 -8.42 12.68
N GLN A 176 -14.25 -9.57 12.61
CA GLN A 176 -14.91 -10.85 12.32
C GLN A 176 -15.88 -11.30 13.43
N TYR A 177 -15.69 -10.80 14.65
CA TYR A 177 -16.68 -10.90 15.73
C TYR A 177 -17.91 -9.99 15.51
N LEU A 178 -17.88 -9.10 14.51
CA LEU A 178 -18.94 -8.16 14.11
C LEU A 178 -19.79 -8.66 12.93
N SER A 179 -20.19 -9.93 12.92
CA SER A 179 -21.35 -10.39 12.14
C SER A 179 -22.67 -9.63 12.45
N LYS A 180 -22.60 -8.58 13.28
CA LYS A 180 -23.67 -7.69 13.74
C LYS A 180 -23.72 -6.31 13.06
N GLY A 181 -22.73 -5.93 12.23
CA GLY A 181 -22.77 -4.66 11.48
C GLY A 181 -22.26 -3.41 12.24
N ASN A 182 -21.31 -3.57 13.16
CA ASN A 182 -20.86 -2.47 14.02
C ASN A 182 -19.56 -1.78 13.56
N LEU A 183 -19.20 -1.94 12.29
CA LEU A 183 -18.03 -1.33 11.69
C LEU A 183 -18.46 -0.16 10.80
N PHE A 184 -17.80 0.98 10.96
CA PHE A 184 -17.93 2.13 10.08
C PHE A 184 -16.56 2.50 9.53
N VAL A 185 -16.42 2.50 8.21
CA VAL A 185 -15.16 2.82 7.53
C VAL A 185 -15.38 4.03 6.63
N VAL A 186 -14.48 5.00 6.73
CA VAL A 186 -14.46 6.21 5.92
C VAL A 186 -13.10 6.31 5.25
N GLY A 187 -13.10 6.67 3.97
CA GLY A 187 -11.88 6.97 3.23
C GLY A 187 -12.18 7.39 1.80
N ASP A 188 -11.15 7.90 1.13
CA ASP A 188 -11.19 8.31 -0.27
C ASP A 188 -10.00 7.71 -1.01
N GLU A 189 -10.26 6.76 -1.91
CA GLU A 189 -9.27 6.14 -2.79
C GLU A 189 -8.44 7.18 -3.58
N LYS A 190 -9.02 8.36 -3.90
CA LYS A 190 -8.30 9.46 -4.58
C LYS A 190 -7.24 10.15 -3.71
N GLN A 191 -7.27 9.94 -2.39
CA GLN A 191 -6.40 10.59 -1.40
C GLN A 191 -5.32 9.66 -0.84
N SER A 192 -5.20 8.43 -1.37
CA SER A 192 -4.15 7.49 -1.00
C SER A 192 -2.78 7.97 -1.49
N ILE A 193 -2.07 8.75 -0.66
CA ILE A 193 -0.75 9.34 -0.99
C ILE A 193 0.41 8.72 -0.21
N TYR A 194 0.13 7.74 0.65
CA TYR A 194 1.10 7.09 1.54
C TYR A 194 1.63 5.74 1.05
N MET A 195 1.62 5.47 -0.27
CA MET A 195 2.16 4.23 -0.86
C MET A 195 3.62 3.94 -0.43
N PHE A 196 4.42 4.97 -0.15
CA PHE A 196 5.79 4.83 0.36
C PHE A 196 5.89 4.30 1.79
N ARG A 197 4.77 4.16 2.50
CA ARG A 197 4.64 3.57 3.85
C ARG A 197 3.87 2.25 3.81
N ASP A 198 3.88 1.59 2.65
CA ASP A 198 3.15 0.34 2.40
C ASP A 198 1.64 0.45 2.61
N ALA A 199 1.07 1.66 2.46
CA ALA A 199 -0.38 1.81 2.34
C ALA A 199 -0.84 1.09 1.07
N ASP A 200 -1.83 0.20 1.23
CA ASP A 200 -2.23 -0.71 0.18
C ASP A 200 -3.68 -0.44 -0.23
N LEU A 201 -3.85 0.18 -1.40
CA LEU A 201 -5.15 0.46 -1.98
C LEU A 201 -5.91 -0.84 -2.31
N GLU A 202 -5.22 -1.98 -2.46
CA GLU A 202 -5.84 -3.31 -2.58
C GLU A 202 -6.65 -3.65 -1.32
N ILE A 203 -6.19 -3.26 -0.12
CA ILE A 203 -6.93 -3.47 1.13
C ILE A 203 -8.22 -2.66 1.15
N PHE A 204 -8.15 -1.38 0.73
CA PHE A 204 -9.32 -0.52 0.62
C PHE A 204 -10.36 -1.16 -0.33
N ASN A 205 -9.91 -1.57 -1.52
CA ASN A 205 -10.76 -2.19 -2.53
C ASN A 205 -11.33 -3.54 -2.09
N ARG A 206 -10.53 -4.39 -1.43
CA ARG A 206 -10.99 -5.66 -0.84
C ARG A 206 -12.11 -5.41 0.17
N THR A 207 -11.92 -4.46 1.07
CA THR A 207 -12.91 -4.10 2.10
C THR A 207 -14.18 -3.56 1.46
N LYS A 208 -14.06 -2.68 0.46
CA LYS A 208 -15.19 -2.14 -0.32
C LYS A 208 -15.99 -3.26 -1.00
N ASN A 209 -15.31 -4.18 -1.69
CA ASN A 209 -15.95 -5.33 -2.35
C ASN A 209 -16.62 -6.28 -1.35
N GLU A 210 -16.01 -6.52 -0.18
CA GLU A 210 -16.61 -7.32 0.90
C GLU A 210 -17.88 -6.68 1.48
N ILE A 211 -17.92 -5.35 1.56
CA ILE A 211 -19.10 -4.58 2.00
C ILE A 211 -20.21 -4.67 0.95
N GLU A 212 -19.87 -4.48 -0.35
CA GLU A 212 -20.83 -4.56 -1.46
C GLU A 212 -21.46 -5.95 -1.62
N ASN A 213 -20.70 -7.02 -1.40
CA ASN A 213 -21.14 -8.40 -1.62
C ASN A 213 -22.02 -8.99 -0.49
N LYS A 214 -22.16 -8.31 0.65
CA LYS A 214 -23.02 -8.81 1.75
C LYS A 214 -24.49 -8.48 1.50
N GLU A 215 -25.33 -9.53 1.40
CA GLU A 215 -26.78 -9.43 1.15
C GLU A 215 -27.54 -8.57 2.18
N THR A 216 -27.01 -8.43 3.39
CA THR A 216 -27.49 -7.49 4.41
C THR A 216 -26.81 -6.15 4.23
N ALA A 217 -27.42 -5.28 3.43
CA ALA A 217 -27.09 -3.87 3.17
C ALA A 217 -26.18 -3.17 4.22
N ALA A 218 -24.89 -3.48 4.20
CA ALA A 218 -23.86 -2.54 4.62
C ALA A 218 -23.77 -1.58 3.44
N SER A 219 -24.70 -0.63 3.38
CA SER A 219 -24.85 0.23 2.21
C SER A 219 -23.57 1.03 2.05
N LEU A 220 -22.75 0.69 1.05
CA LEU A 220 -21.66 1.55 0.62
C LEU A 220 -22.28 2.92 0.32
N LEU A 221 -21.98 3.92 1.15
CA LEU A 221 -22.46 5.28 0.97
C LEU A 221 -21.37 6.09 0.27
N GLN A 222 -21.69 6.58 -0.92
CA GLN A 222 -20.85 7.55 -1.61
C GLN A 222 -21.32 8.96 -1.25
N LEU A 223 -20.36 9.82 -0.86
CA LEU A 223 -20.61 11.20 -0.49
C LEU A 223 -19.93 12.13 -1.51
N PRO A 224 -20.56 12.38 -2.67
CA PRO A 224 -19.97 13.24 -3.71
C PRO A 224 -20.01 14.73 -3.33
N HIS A 225 -20.81 15.10 -2.34
CA HIS A 225 -21.06 16.48 -1.93
C HIS A 225 -19.92 17.06 -1.09
N SER A 226 -19.32 18.15 -1.58
CA SER A 226 -18.33 18.94 -0.84
C SER A 226 -18.96 20.18 -0.24
N PHE A 227 -18.86 20.26 1.09
CA PHE A 227 -19.22 21.45 1.87
C PHE A 227 -18.00 22.36 2.15
N ARG A 228 -16.82 21.99 1.63
CA ARG A 228 -15.56 22.73 1.88
C ARG A 228 -15.22 23.66 0.72
N MET A 229 -15.37 23.19 -0.51
CA MET A 229 -14.90 23.87 -1.73
C MET A 229 -15.96 24.81 -2.27
N SER A 230 -15.56 26.02 -2.69
CA SER A 230 -16.44 26.92 -3.43
C SER A 230 -16.64 26.42 -4.88
N PRO A 231 -17.73 26.81 -5.55
CA PRO A 231 -18.08 26.29 -6.88
C PRO A 231 -16.96 26.44 -7.93
N PRO A 232 -16.23 27.56 -8.04
CA PRO A 232 -15.15 27.70 -9.03
C PRO A 232 -14.00 26.70 -8.81
N ILE A 233 -13.65 26.44 -7.55
CA ILE A 233 -12.57 25.51 -7.20
C ILE A 233 -13.01 24.07 -7.50
N ALA A 234 -14.22 23.69 -7.12
CA ALA A 234 -14.77 22.35 -7.42
C ALA A 234 -14.81 22.08 -8.93
N ALA A 235 -15.30 23.04 -9.73
CA ALA A 235 -15.38 22.91 -11.18
C ALA A 235 -13.99 22.73 -11.83
N PHE A 236 -13.00 23.51 -11.40
CA PHE A 236 -11.63 23.37 -11.89
C PHE A 236 -11.01 22.04 -11.50
N THR A 237 -11.17 21.60 -10.25
CA THR A 237 -10.70 20.30 -9.79
C THR A 237 -11.31 19.17 -10.64
N ASN A 238 -12.63 19.13 -10.81
CA ASN A 238 -13.29 18.13 -11.63
C ASN A 238 -12.76 18.11 -13.07
N LYS A 239 -12.59 19.29 -13.69
CA LYS A 239 -12.05 19.39 -15.06
C LYS A 239 -10.60 18.92 -15.15
N LEU A 240 -9.73 19.39 -14.25
CA LEU A 240 -8.31 19.08 -14.28
C LEU A 240 -8.07 17.58 -14.06
N PHE A 241 -8.66 17.01 -13.01
CA PHE A 241 -8.49 15.59 -12.69
C PHE A 241 -9.25 14.67 -13.66
N GLY A 242 -10.36 15.15 -14.25
CA GLY A 242 -11.06 14.47 -15.34
C GLY A 242 -10.19 14.23 -16.57
N GLU A 243 -9.30 15.17 -16.89
CA GLU A 243 -8.35 15.03 -18.00
C GLU A 243 -7.08 14.26 -17.59
N LEU A 244 -6.50 14.57 -16.42
CA LEU A 244 -5.25 13.94 -15.96
C LEU A 244 -5.39 12.44 -15.68
N PHE A 245 -6.53 12.02 -15.12
CA PHE A 245 -6.78 10.64 -14.69
C PHE A 245 -7.83 9.94 -15.56
N LYS A 246 -8.01 10.40 -16.80
CA LYS A 246 -8.94 9.79 -17.76
C LYS A 246 -8.65 8.29 -17.98
N ASP A 247 -7.36 7.94 -18.02
CA ASP A 247 -6.85 6.58 -18.21
C ASP A 247 -5.89 6.21 -17.06
N PRO A 248 -6.41 5.84 -15.87
CA PRO A 248 -5.57 5.69 -14.68
C PRO A 248 -4.68 4.45 -14.76
N LYS A 249 -3.44 4.59 -14.29
CA LYS A 249 -2.45 3.53 -14.16
C LYS A 249 -2.50 2.89 -12.79
N LEU A 250 -3.02 1.66 -12.74
CA LEU A 250 -3.12 0.87 -11.51
C LEU A 250 -1.76 0.60 -10.84
N GLU A 251 -0.68 0.51 -11.62
CA GLU A 251 0.69 0.33 -11.11
C GLU A 251 1.15 1.46 -10.17
N PHE A 252 0.51 2.63 -10.25
CA PHE A 252 0.79 3.80 -9.42
C PHE A 252 -0.36 4.12 -8.47
N ASN A 253 -1.29 3.17 -8.25
CA ASN A 253 -2.52 3.37 -7.47
C ASN A 253 -3.36 4.57 -7.97
N GLU A 254 -3.30 4.88 -9.27
CA GLU A 254 -4.16 5.91 -9.84
C GLU A 254 -5.61 5.43 -9.91
N VAL A 255 -6.53 6.34 -9.63
CA VAL A 255 -7.96 6.03 -9.53
C VAL A 255 -8.73 6.85 -10.56
N LYS A 256 -9.82 6.28 -11.09
CA LYS A 256 -10.72 7.01 -11.98
C LYS A 256 -11.30 8.24 -11.25
N PRO A 257 -11.36 9.40 -11.92
CA PRO A 257 -11.96 10.59 -11.34
C PRO A 257 -13.45 10.35 -11.08
N SER A 258 -13.91 10.80 -9.91
CA SER A 258 -15.33 10.90 -9.56
C SER A 258 -15.69 12.37 -9.39
N GLU A 259 -16.90 12.74 -9.81
CA GLU A 259 -17.34 14.13 -9.79
C GLU A 259 -17.60 14.60 -8.35
N LEU A 260 -16.94 15.70 -7.97
CA LEU A 260 -17.20 16.40 -6.72
C LEU A 260 -18.31 17.42 -6.92
N ILE A 261 -19.42 17.26 -6.19
CA ILE A 261 -20.58 18.14 -6.28
C ILE A 261 -20.46 19.22 -5.20
N CYS A 262 -20.41 20.49 -5.59
CA CYS A 262 -20.38 21.58 -4.62
C CYS A 262 -21.75 21.72 -3.94
N SER A 263 -21.76 21.85 -2.61
CA SER A 263 -22.98 22.06 -1.81
C SER A 263 -22.99 23.42 -1.09
N LYS A 264 -22.04 24.30 -1.40
CA LYS A 264 -22.00 25.68 -0.92
C LYS A 264 -22.88 26.57 -1.81
N ASP A 265 -23.21 27.76 -1.31
CA ASP A 265 -23.99 28.74 -2.07
C ASP A 265 -23.29 29.06 -3.41
N GLU A 266 -24.06 29.17 -4.50
CA GLU A 266 -23.53 29.54 -5.82
C GLU A 266 -22.85 30.91 -5.82
N ASN A 267 -23.22 31.77 -4.87
CA ASN A 267 -22.63 33.08 -4.69
C ASN A 267 -21.29 33.04 -3.91
N GLU A 268 -20.88 31.89 -3.36
CA GLU A 268 -19.56 31.80 -2.73
C GLU A 268 -18.44 31.99 -3.76
N HIS A 269 -17.60 32.98 -3.49
CA HIS A 269 -16.49 33.33 -4.36
C HIS A 269 -15.30 32.37 -4.19
N GLY A 270 -14.61 32.11 -5.29
CA GLY A 270 -13.37 31.36 -5.34
C GLY A 270 -12.62 31.68 -6.61
N GLN A 271 -11.29 31.75 -6.53
CA GLN A 271 -10.45 32.05 -7.69
C GLN A 271 -9.30 31.05 -7.79
N ILE A 272 -9.01 30.64 -9.02
CA ILE A 272 -7.76 29.97 -9.37
C ILE A 272 -6.91 30.94 -10.16
N GLU A 273 -5.64 31.00 -9.80
CA GLU A 273 -4.65 31.81 -10.47
C GLU A 273 -3.44 30.96 -10.80
N ILE A 274 -3.00 31.00 -12.05
CA ILE A 274 -1.76 30.38 -12.50
C ILE A 274 -0.78 31.51 -12.76
N ILE A 275 0.23 31.64 -11.91
CA ILE A 275 1.25 32.68 -12.02
C ILE A 275 2.46 32.07 -12.71
N VAL A 276 2.84 32.63 -13.85
CA VAL A 276 4.02 32.26 -14.62
C VAL A 276 4.92 33.49 -14.70
N ALA A 277 6.21 33.33 -14.40
CA ALA A 277 7.20 34.38 -14.63
C ALA A 277 8.47 33.81 -15.24
N ASP A 278 9.15 34.62 -16.04
CA ASP A 278 10.35 34.21 -16.76
C ASP A 278 11.63 34.37 -15.93
N GLU A 279 11.75 35.48 -15.18
CA GLU A 279 13.00 35.82 -14.45
C GLU A 279 12.85 35.82 -12.93
N GLU A 280 11.64 36.05 -12.39
CA GLU A 280 11.42 36.06 -10.95
C GLU A 280 11.34 34.65 -10.37
N SER A 281 12.06 34.40 -9.27
CA SER A 281 11.93 33.13 -8.56
C SER A 281 10.52 32.94 -8.00
N GLU A 282 10.04 31.70 -7.98
CA GLU A 282 8.72 31.31 -7.45
C GLU A 282 8.44 31.88 -6.04
N SER A 283 9.44 31.87 -5.14
CA SER A 283 9.32 32.39 -3.78
C SER A 283 9.12 33.91 -3.70
N GLU A 284 9.61 34.68 -4.68
CA GLU A 284 9.40 36.13 -4.78
C GLU A 284 7.98 36.42 -5.28
N LEU A 285 7.51 35.68 -6.28
CA LEU A 285 6.15 35.79 -6.82
C LEU A 285 5.11 35.46 -5.74
N ILE A 286 5.30 34.37 -5.01
CA ILE A 286 4.42 33.96 -3.92
C ILE A 286 4.35 35.06 -2.85
N SER A 287 5.51 35.61 -2.44
CA SER A 287 5.56 36.66 -1.42
C SER A 287 4.82 37.93 -1.85
N LYS A 288 5.06 38.39 -3.09
CA LYS A 288 4.35 39.54 -3.65
C LYS A 288 2.85 39.28 -3.77
N ARG A 289 2.45 38.07 -4.14
CA ARG A 289 1.03 37.71 -4.25
C ARG A 289 0.35 37.71 -2.89
N ILE A 290 0.97 37.16 -1.86
CA ILE A 290 0.48 37.21 -0.47
C ILE A 290 0.24 38.66 -0.04
N LEU A 291 1.24 39.53 -0.22
CA LEU A 291 1.09 40.95 0.14
C LEU A 291 -0.01 41.64 -0.67
N LYS A 292 -0.19 41.28 -1.93
CA LYS A 292 -1.29 41.79 -2.75
C LYS A 292 -2.64 41.34 -2.20
N LEU A 293 -2.81 40.04 -1.89
CA LEU A 293 -4.04 39.47 -1.33
C LEU A 293 -4.45 40.17 -0.02
N LEU A 294 -3.49 40.48 0.85
CA LEU A 294 -3.77 41.16 2.13
C LEU A 294 -4.18 42.64 1.96
N ASN A 295 -3.85 43.26 0.83
CA ASN A 295 -4.18 44.65 0.55
C ASN A 295 -5.39 44.80 -0.41
N GLU A 296 -5.92 43.68 -0.92
CA GLU A 296 -7.12 43.70 -1.76
C GLU A 296 -8.35 43.98 -0.89
N ASN A 297 -9.16 44.97 -1.29
CA ASN A 297 -10.43 45.27 -0.62
C ASN A 297 -11.48 44.25 -1.05
N THR A 298 -11.44 43.07 -0.45
CA THR A 298 -12.45 42.00 -0.61
C THR A 298 -13.52 42.09 0.49
N GLU A 299 -14.67 41.46 0.27
CA GLU A 299 -15.77 41.42 1.26
C GLU A 299 -15.35 40.73 2.57
N THR A 300 -14.44 39.76 2.47
CA THR A 300 -13.76 39.12 3.61
C THR A 300 -12.32 39.60 3.70
N GLU A 301 -11.94 40.12 4.86
CA GLU A 301 -10.56 40.45 5.18
C GLU A 301 -9.72 39.16 5.30
N VAL A 302 -8.60 39.10 4.57
CA VAL A 302 -7.68 37.95 4.60
C VAL A 302 -6.56 38.24 5.58
N HIS A 303 -6.21 37.27 6.43
CA HIS A 303 -5.07 37.36 7.32
C HIS A 303 -3.99 36.31 6.95
N PHE A 304 -2.75 36.52 7.41
CA PHE A 304 -1.65 35.57 7.17
C PHE A 304 -1.98 34.13 7.61
N LYS A 305 -2.74 33.96 8.70
CA LYS A 305 -3.14 32.65 9.23
C LYS A 305 -4.09 31.88 8.31
N ASP A 306 -4.74 32.56 7.37
CA ASP A 306 -5.69 31.97 6.42
C ASP A 306 -4.97 31.47 5.16
N ILE A 307 -3.65 31.71 5.04
CA ILE A 307 -2.85 31.34 3.87
C ILE A 307 -1.99 30.12 4.21
N ALA A 308 -2.17 29.05 3.42
CA ALA A 308 -1.34 27.86 3.46
C ALA A 308 -0.59 27.69 2.14
N ILE A 309 0.67 27.24 2.23
CA ILE A 309 1.53 26.98 1.07
C ILE A 309 1.95 25.52 1.11
N LEU A 310 1.59 24.78 0.05
CA LEU A 310 1.88 23.37 -0.08
C LEU A 310 3.06 23.18 -1.03
N CYS A 311 4.18 22.66 -0.52
CA CYS A 311 5.35 22.35 -1.32
C CYS A 311 5.59 20.85 -1.36
N ARG A 312 5.82 20.28 -2.55
CA ARG A 312 6.11 18.85 -2.68
C ARG A 312 7.48 18.47 -2.11
N LYS A 313 8.49 19.35 -2.24
CA LYS A 313 9.88 19.10 -1.85
C LYS A 313 10.32 20.10 -0.78
N ARG A 314 11.11 19.62 0.19
CA ARG A 314 11.61 20.44 1.32
C ARG A 314 12.62 21.51 0.91
N ASN A 315 13.29 21.36 -0.22
CA ASN A 315 14.27 22.35 -0.70
C ASN A 315 13.61 23.71 -1.00
N ALA A 316 12.34 23.74 -1.38
CA ALA A 316 11.58 24.97 -1.61
C ALA A 316 11.44 25.83 -0.34
N PHE A 317 11.52 25.23 0.86
CA PHE A 317 11.38 25.95 2.12
C PHE A 317 12.49 26.99 2.31
N ALA A 318 13.73 26.68 1.96
CA ALA A 318 14.84 27.61 2.19
C ALA A 318 14.70 28.90 1.37
N GLU A 319 14.21 28.81 0.13
CA GLU A 319 13.97 29.97 -0.72
C GLU A 319 12.78 30.80 -0.23
N LEU A 320 11.69 30.12 0.17
CA LEU A 320 10.51 30.76 0.77
C LEU A 320 10.86 31.47 2.09
N GLU A 321 11.61 30.84 2.99
CA GLU A 321 12.08 31.44 4.26
C GLU A 321 12.85 32.75 4.01
N LYS A 322 13.77 32.72 3.05
CA LYS A 322 14.57 33.90 2.68
C LYS A 322 13.69 35.02 2.14
N SER A 323 12.76 34.69 1.24
CA SER A 323 11.84 35.65 0.64
C SER A 323 10.88 36.23 1.69
N PHE A 324 10.27 35.40 2.53
CA PHE A 324 9.37 35.86 3.60
C PHE A 324 10.08 36.72 4.63
N SER A 325 11.32 36.39 4.98
CA SER A 325 12.13 37.24 5.86
C SER A 325 12.40 38.61 5.21
N LYS A 326 12.73 38.64 3.90
CA LYS A 326 12.93 39.89 3.13
C LYS A 326 11.66 40.76 3.11
N TYR A 327 10.49 40.16 2.93
CA TYR A 327 9.20 40.85 2.87
C TYR A 327 8.50 41.02 4.23
N LYS A 328 9.12 40.56 5.32
CA LYS A 328 8.55 40.55 6.68
C LYS A 328 7.21 39.83 6.78
N ILE A 329 7.03 38.75 6.02
CA ILE A 329 5.87 37.87 6.08
C ILE A 329 6.07 36.89 7.23
N PRO A 330 5.17 36.81 8.23
CA PRO A 330 5.26 35.82 9.28
C PRO A 330 4.93 34.43 8.73
N PHE A 331 5.70 33.42 9.12
CA PHE A 331 5.51 32.05 8.65
C PHE A 331 5.79 31.02 9.75
N THR A 332 5.16 29.85 9.62
CA THR A 332 5.47 28.65 10.39
C THR A 332 5.69 27.50 9.42
N ILE A 333 6.76 26.73 9.62
CA ILE A 333 7.07 25.58 8.76
C ILE A 333 6.87 24.31 9.56
N ILE A 334 5.98 23.45 9.07
CA ILE A 334 5.72 22.14 9.62
C ILE A 334 6.68 21.15 8.95
N GLY A 335 7.51 20.46 9.74
CA GLY A 335 8.48 19.47 9.22
C GLY A 335 9.70 20.07 8.50
N GLY A 336 10.04 21.33 8.77
CA GLY A 336 11.25 22.01 8.31
C GLY A 336 12.52 21.51 9.02
N LYS A 337 13.68 22.12 8.70
CA LYS A 337 14.95 21.85 9.38
C LYS A 337 14.75 21.87 10.90
N GLY A 338 15.25 20.83 11.58
CA GLY A 338 15.03 20.65 13.02
C GLY A 338 15.44 21.89 13.82
N TYR A 339 14.75 22.11 14.94
CA TYR A 339 14.98 23.21 15.90
C TYR A 339 16.47 23.62 16.04
N TYR A 340 17.37 22.62 16.14
CA TYR A 340 18.82 22.77 16.28
C TYR A 340 19.59 23.32 15.08
N GLN A 341 18.97 23.50 13.90
CA GLN A 341 19.62 24.04 12.71
C GLN A 341 19.31 25.53 12.48
N ARG A 342 18.52 26.15 13.35
CA ARG A 342 18.29 27.60 13.31
C ARG A 342 19.52 28.30 13.86
N GLN A 343 19.98 29.37 13.19
CA GLN A 343 21.17 30.10 13.61
C GLN A 343 21.06 30.63 15.06
N ILE A 344 19.86 31.06 15.48
CA ILE A 344 19.54 31.51 16.86
C ILE A 344 19.64 30.38 17.90
N ILE A 345 19.59 29.11 17.48
CA ILE A 345 19.75 27.94 18.36
C ILE A 345 21.19 27.42 18.32
N TYR A 346 21.93 27.74 17.26
CA TYR A 346 23.36 27.44 17.11
C TYR A 346 24.25 28.44 17.88
N ASP A 347 23.85 29.72 17.87
CA ASP A 347 24.44 30.82 18.65
C ASP A 347 23.99 30.73 20.11
#